data_AF-A0A7C4T380-F1
#
_entry.id   AF-A0A7C4T380-F1
#
_cell.length_a   1.000
_cell.length_b   1.000
_cell.length_c   1.000
_cell.angle_alpha   90.00
_cell.angle_beta   90.00
_cell.angle_gamma   90.00
#
_symmetry.space_group_name_H-M   'P 1'
#
loop_
_entity.id
_entity.type
_entity.pdbx_description
1 polymer ?
#
loop_
_entity_poly.entity_id
_entity_poly.type
_entity_poly.pdbx_seq_one_letter_code
_entity_poly.pdbx_strand_id
1 'polypeptide(L)'
;MFLFSKFYQYIEKFFGRIEYFGVFLLSLGYVFLHAFLLLRGFEYLFLAPIGMAILYLAFFYQDKLMLYLAFLVPFSVPLTYFSGKLPVNLSIPSEPILILLMILLYLKVLIEKGFDKSILLHPVSLAIYFYLSWMLITSITSEMPLVSFKFLTAKLWFISGFYFLATQLFVRYKNIVRYGMYYTVGLTLVAIYAFSQLAVKGITSQHVASKVVRPFFNDHTDYAAALAMILVFVVGIFFLRRKASILVKSLYLGIAAFLLVALIFSYTRAAWLSVLIALGFYVGFWLKVRLRVMFLILGSLVALFFTFRTDILIALERNKQDSSKDFSRHVSSITNVSTDASNKERLNRWACAIRMFKERPVWGWGPGTYQFLYAPFQKRSEMTIISTRRGDVGNAHSEYLGPLAEQGLLGSVAFLLIAIATMATAAKLYFRAKRRKVRIMAVILLLSLMTYYAHGIMNNFLDGDKLSALFWGFTAMIVALDVYHTPSLKTK
;
A
#
# COMPACT_ATOMS: atom_id res chain seq x y z
N MET A 1 54.25 -3.19 32.68
CA MET A 1 53.37 -2.01 32.82
C MET A 1 53.81 -0.81 31.96
N PHE A 2 55.11 -0.57 31.74
CA PHE A 2 55.64 0.57 30.96
C PHE A 2 55.42 0.53 29.43
N LEU A 3 55.32 -0.67 28.83
CA LEU A 3 55.11 -0.85 27.39
C LEU A 3 53.68 -0.47 26.94
N PHE A 4 52.68 -0.75 27.77
CA PHE A 4 51.29 -0.42 27.47
C PHE A 4 51.02 1.09 27.53
N SER A 5 51.72 1.85 28.38
CA SER A 5 51.51 3.30 28.47
C SER A 5 52.10 4.05 27.27
N LYS A 6 53.27 3.64 26.75
CA LYS A 6 53.83 4.22 25.51
C LYS A 6 52.96 3.87 24.30
N PHE A 7 52.53 2.62 24.18
CA PHE A 7 51.66 2.20 23.08
C PHE A 7 50.33 2.98 23.07
N TYR A 8 49.73 3.16 24.24
CA TYR A 8 48.53 4.00 24.42
C TYR A 8 48.76 5.44 23.95
N GLN A 9 49.87 6.06 24.34
CA GLN A 9 50.23 7.43 23.91
C GLN A 9 50.43 7.55 22.39
N TYR A 10 51.00 6.54 21.73
CA TYR A 10 51.12 6.52 20.26
C TYR A 10 49.77 6.39 19.56
N ILE A 11 48.89 5.52 20.08
CA ILE A 11 47.52 5.36 19.56
C ILE A 11 46.75 6.67 19.68
N GLU A 12 46.79 7.29 20.86
CA GLU A 12 46.07 8.55 21.10
C GLU A 12 46.66 9.69 20.26
N LYS A 13 47.97 9.70 20.01
CA LYS A 13 48.61 10.66 19.10
C LYS A 13 48.18 10.51 17.64
N PHE A 14 48.00 9.27 17.17
CA PHE A 14 47.67 9.00 15.76
C PHE A 14 46.17 9.01 15.48
N PHE A 15 45.37 8.38 16.35
CA PHE A 15 43.92 8.26 16.20
C PHE A 15 43.17 9.32 17.00
N GLY A 16 43.80 10.11 17.86
CA GLY A 16 43.15 11.12 18.70
C GLY A 16 42.41 10.54 19.92
N ARG A 17 41.73 9.40 19.76
CA ARG A 17 41.00 8.68 20.82
C ARG A 17 41.14 7.17 20.66
N ILE A 18 41.22 6.44 21.77
CA ILE A 18 41.41 4.98 21.74
C ILE A 18 40.21 4.24 21.15
N GLU A 19 39.00 4.81 21.27
CA GLU A 19 37.79 4.27 20.67
C GLU A 19 37.88 4.25 19.13
N TYR A 20 38.51 5.26 18.52
CA TYR A 20 38.71 5.30 17.07
C TYR A 20 39.69 4.23 16.59
N PHE A 21 40.72 3.93 17.39
CA PHE A 21 41.60 2.79 17.13
C PHE A 21 40.87 1.45 17.27
N GLY A 22 40.00 1.31 18.27
CA GLY A 22 39.12 0.14 18.43
C GLY A 22 38.19 -0.07 17.23
N VAL A 23 37.54 1.00 16.75
CA VAL A 23 36.71 0.96 15.53
C VAL A 23 37.54 0.61 14.29
N PHE A 24 38.76 1.14 14.17
CA PHE A 24 39.67 0.79 13.09
C PHE A 24 40.02 -0.70 13.09
N LEU A 25 40.41 -1.27 14.24
CA LEU A 25 40.71 -2.70 14.36
C LEU A 25 39.48 -3.58 14.08
N LEU A 26 38.30 -3.20 14.56
CA LEU A 26 37.04 -3.91 14.27
C LEU A 26 36.71 -3.87 12.77
N SER A 27 36.91 -2.72 12.12
CA SER A 27 36.70 -2.56 10.69
C SER A 27 37.68 -3.41 9.89
N LEU A 28 38.95 -3.44 10.30
CA LEU A 28 39.97 -4.28 9.68
C LEU A 28 39.66 -5.77 9.85
N GLY A 29 39.29 -6.20 11.05
CA GLY A 29 38.86 -7.56 11.34
C GLY A 29 37.62 -7.97 10.54
N TYR A 30 36.64 -7.07 10.40
CA TYR A 30 35.47 -7.29 9.54
C TYR A 30 35.86 -7.47 8.07
N VAL A 31 36.78 -6.65 7.54
CA VAL A 31 37.27 -6.79 6.15
C VAL A 31 37.96 -8.14 5.94
N PHE A 32 38.83 -8.57 6.86
CA PHE A 32 39.49 -9.87 6.77
C PHE A 32 38.50 -11.04 6.90
N LEU A 33 37.54 -10.96 7.83
CA LEU A 33 36.49 -11.97 7.98
C LEU A 33 35.63 -12.04 6.72
N HIS A 34 35.29 -10.89 6.12
CA HIS A 34 34.57 -10.85 4.86
C HIS A 34 35.37 -11.50 3.74
N ALA A 35 36.64 -11.14 3.57
CA ALA A 35 37.48 -11.72 2.54
C ALA A 35 37.58 -13.25 2.71
N PHE A 36 37.76 -13.73 3.94
CA PHE A 36 37.80 -15.16 4.26
C PHE A 36 36.48 -15.87 3.94
N LEU A 37 35.34 -15.31 4.34
CA LEU A 37 34.02 -15.89 4.08
C LEU A 37 33.65 -15.87 2.59
N LEU A 38 34.04 -14.83 1.87
CA LEU A 38 33.87 -14.75 0.42
C LEU A 38 34.63 -15.87 -0.29
N LEU A 39 35.88 -16.15 0.11
CA LEU A 39 36.66 -17.28 -0.40
C LEU A 39 36.03 -18.66 -0.10
N ARG A 40 35.16 -18.74 0.92
CA ARG A 40 34.40 -19.94 1.29
C ARG A 40 33.02 -20.02 0.63
N GLY A 41 32.69 -19.08 -0.28
CA GLY A 41 31.41 -19.03 -0.97
C GLY A 41 30.28 -18.33 -0.20
N PHE A 42 30.58 -17.67 0.92
CA PHE A 42 29.62 -16.86 1.67
C PHE A 42 29.70 -15.39 1.24
N GLU A 43 28.86 -15.00 0.29
CA GLU A 43 28.95 -13.70 -0.37
C GLU A 43 28.27 -12.55 0.38
N TYR A 44 27.41 -12.82 1.37
CA TYR A 44 26.49 -11.81 1.91
C TYR A 44 26.98 -11.06 3.16
N LEU A 45 28.21 -11.31 3.63
CA LEU A 45 28.71 -10.64 4.83
C LEU A 45 28.78 -9.11 4.67
N PHE A 46 28.92 -8.58 3.43
CA PHE A 46 28.92 -7.14 3.17
C PHE A 46 27.65 -6.43 3.65
N LEU A 47 26.54 -7.17 3.82
CA LEU A 47 25.28 -6.64 4.32
C LEU A 47 25.25 -6.50 5.84
N ALA A 48 26.20 -7.07 6.58
CA ALA A 48 26.19 -7.07 8.05
C ALA A 48 26.21 -5.65 8.66
N PRO A 49 27.00 -4.67 8.17
CA PRO A 49 26.93 -3.28 8.64
C PRO A 49 25.56 -2.64 8.42
N ILE A 50 24.89 -2.97 7.30
CA ILE A 50 23.53 -2.48 7.02
C ILE A 50 22.54 -3.10 8.02
N GLY A 51 22.64 -4.41 8.27
CA GLY A 51 21.83 -5.09 9.29
C GLY A 51 22.04 -4.52 10.69
N MET A 52 23.30 -4.28 11.08
CA MET A 52 23.65 -3.64 12.36
C MET A 52 23.11 -2.21 12.46
N ALA A 53 23.20 -1.42 11.39
CA ALA A 53 22.63 -0.07 11.36
C ALA A 53 21.09 -0.09 11.50
N ILE A 54 20.41 -1.05 10.85
CA ILE A 54 18.96 -1.24 11.00
C ILE A 54 18.62 -1.62 12.45
N LEU A 55 19.35 -2.55 13.06
CA LEU A 55 19.16 -2.94 14.47
C LEU A 55 19.38 -1.74 15.39
N TYR A 56 20.46 -1.00 15.21
CA TYR A 56 20.75 0.22 15.97
C TYR A 56 19.60 1.24 15.85
N LEU A 57 19.12 1.50 14.64
CA LEU A 57 17.98 2.39 14.43
C LEU A 57 16.70 1.83 15.07
N ALA A 58 16.48 0.52 15.05
CA ALA A 58 15.29 -0.10 15.62
C ALA A 58 15.22 0.07 17.14
N PHE A 59 16.35 -0.11 17.84
CA PHE A 59 16.42 0.00 19.30
C PHE A 59 16.51 1.46 19.79
N PHE A 60 17.28 2.32 19.09
CA PHE A 60 17.59 3.66 19.60
C PHE A 60 16.85 4.79 18.89
N TYR A 61 16.40 4.59 17.65
CA TYR A 61 15.79 5.64 16.81
C TYR A 61 14.60 5.11 15.99
N GLN A 62 13.67 4.43 16.65
CA GLN A 62 12.54 3.76 16.01
C GLN A 62 11.70 4.73 15.16
N ASP A 63 11.53 5.98 15.59
CA ASP A 63 10.80 7.00 14.84
C ASP A 63 11.45 7.35 13.49
N LYS A 64 12.79 7.41 13.46
CA LYS A 64 13.56 7.60 12.21
C LYS A 64 13.49 6.35 11.34
N LEU A 65 13.63 5.16 11.92
CA LEU A 65 13.55 3.90 11.17
C LEU A 65 12.21 3.78 10.44
N MET A 66 11.09 4.12 11.10
CA MET A 66 9.78 4.10 10.46
C MET A 66 9.63 5.11 9.31
N LEU A 67 10.24 6.30 9.43
CA LEU A 67 10.25 7.28 8.34
C LEU A 67 11.13 6.81 7.18
N TYR A 68 12.31 6.25 7.47
CA TYR A 68 13.18 5.66 6.45
C TYR A 68 12.50 4.46 5.77
N LEU A 69 11.80 3.62 6.52
CA LEU A 69 11.00 2.53 5.98
C LEU A 69 9.95 3.06 4.99
N ALA A 70 9.23 4.14 5.32
CA ALA A 70 8.27 4.75 4.39
C ALA A 70 8.93 5.20 3.06
N PHE A 71 10.18 5.66 3.11
CA PHE A 71 10.96 5.99 1.91
C PHE A 71 11.47 4.76 1.15
N LEU A 72 11.84 3.69 1.86
CA LEU A 72 12.40 2.46 1.27
C LEU A 72 11.34 1.54 0.67
N VAL A 73 10.10 1.56 1.15
CA VAL A 73 9.02 0.68 0.70
C VAL A 73 8.79 0.74 -0.82
N PRO A 74 8.72 1.91 -1.49
CA PRO A 74 8.64 1.95 -2.96
C PRO A 74 9.77 1.21 -3.68
N PHE A 75 10.95 1.14 -3.08
CA PHE A 75 12.13 0.46 -3.62
C PHE A 75 12.21 -1.02 -3.24
N SER A 76 11.27 -1.54 -2.46
CA SER A 76 11.34 -2.93 -2.02
C SER A 76 11.20 -3.87 -3.21
N VAL A 77 12.05 -4.90 -3.24
CA VAL A 77 12.05 -5.91 -4.30
C VAL A 77 11.80 -7.29 -3.67
N PRO A 78 10.86 -8.08 -4.20
CA PRO A 78 10.64 -9.45 -3.76
C PRO A 78 11.88 -10.33 -3.97
N LEU A 79 12.20 -11.18 -3.00
CA LEU A 79 13.33 -12.11 -3.06
C LEU A 79 13.36 -13.00 -4.31
N THR A 80 12.20 -13.35 -4.87
CA THR A 80 12.12 -14.15 -6.11
C THR A 80 12.78 -13.51 -7.33
N TYR A 81 12.97 -12.18 -7.33
CA TYR A 81 13.71 -11.50 -8.39
C TYR A 81 15.22 -11.77 -8.35
N PHE A 82 15.77 -12.07 -7.16
CA PHE A 82 17.18 -12.37 -6.99
C PHE A 82 17.46 -13.88 -7.10
N SER A 83 16.54 -14.71 -6.62
CA SER A 83 16.63 -16.17 -6.73
C SER A 83 15.24 -16.81 -6.85
N GLY A 84 14.95 -17.39 -8.02
CA GLY A 84 13.66 -18.02 -8.32
C GLY A 84 13.39 -19.34 -7.57
N LYS A 85 14.29 -19.78 -6.68
CA LYS A 85 14.19 -21.06 -5.94
C LYS A 85 13.94 -20.88 -4.44
N LEU A 86 13.76 -19.65 -3.96
CA LEU A 86 13.58 -19.42 -2.52
C LEU A 86 12.18 -19.81 -2.04
N PRO A 87 12.05 -20.57 -0.93
CA PRO A 87 10.76 -21.00 -0.39
C PRO A 87 9.96 -19.88 0.28
N VAL A 88 10.59 -18.72 0.53
CA VAL A 88 9.98 -17.54 1.14
C VAL A 88 10.26 -16.32 0.26
N ASN A 89 9.22 -15.60 -0.13
CA ASN A 89 9.31 -14.43 -1.01
C ASN A 89 9.04 -13.12 -0.26
N LEU A 90 9.93 -12.75 0.66
CA LEU A 90 9.84 -11.46 1.36
C LEU A 90 10.31 -10.32 0.46
N SER A 91 9.67 -9.15 0.59
CA SER A 91 10.14 -7.91 -0.02
C SER A 91 11.26 -7.28 0.80
N ILE A 92 12.45 -7.13 0.22
CA ILE A 92 13.63 -6.54 0.90
C ILE A 92 13.80 -5.08 0.45
N PRO A 93 14.11 -4.13 1.36
CA PRO A 93 14.39 -4.33 2.79
C PRO A 93 13.16 -4.22 3.72
N SER A 94 11.98 -3.96 3.17
CA SER A 94 10.81 -3.51 3.94
C SER A 94 10.25 -4.56 4.90
N GLU A 95 9.99 -5.79 4.44
CA GLU A 95 9.37 -6.84 5.25
C GLU A 95 10.25 -7.31 6.41
N PRO A 96 11.57 -7.56 6.24
CA PRO A 96 12.45 -7.85 7.36
C PRO A 96 12.44 -6.76 8.45
N ILE A 97 12.43 -5.48 8.04
CA ILE A 97 12.35 -4.36 9.00
C ILE A 97 11.00 -4.37 9.73
N LEU A 98 9.89 -4.64 9.01
CA LEU A 98 8.56 -4.74 9.61
C LEU A 98 8.45 -5.90 10.61
N ILE A 99 9.03 -7.06 10.29
CA ILE A 99 9.08 -8.21 11.19
C ILE A 99 9.86 -7.84 12.46
N LEU A 100 11.03 -7.22 12.33
CA LEU A 100 11.81 -6.73 13.47
C LEU A 100 10.99 -5.76 14.33
N LEU A 101 10.36 -4.76 13.71
CA LEU A 101 9.53 -3.78 14.41
C LEU A 101 8.32 -4.41 15.11
N MET A 102 7.68 -5.41 14.49
CA MET A 102 6.58 -6.16 15.10
C MET A 102 7.05 -6.93 16.34
N ILE A 103 8.19 -7.64 16.26
CA ILE A 103 8.76 -8.35 17.41
C ILE A 103 9.04 -7.36 18.55
N LEU A 104 9.68 -6.23 18.25
CA LEU A 104 9.98 -5.20 19.25
C LEU A 104 8.70 -4.60 19.86
N LEU A 105 7.65 -4.39 19.06
CA LEU A 105 6.35 -3.93 19.56
C LEU A 105 5.78 -4.93 20.57
N TYR A 106 5.71 -6.21 20.23
CA TYR A 106 5.12 -7.22 21.11
C TYR A 106 5.96 -7.44 22.38
N LEU A 107 7.29 -7.47 22.27
CA LEU A 107 8.17 -7.52 23.44
C LEU A 107 7.94 -6.32 24.37
N LYS A 108 7.85 -5.11 23.81
CA LYS A 108 7.57 -3.91 24.58
C LYS A 108 6.22 -4.00 25.30
N VAL A 109 5.17 -4.41 24.60
CA VAL A 109 3.82 -4.54 25.20
C VAL A 109 3.79 -5.59 26.30
N LEU A 110 4.52 -6.71 26.16
CA LEU A 110 4.63 -7.74 27.19
C LEU A 110 5.39 -7.25 28.44
N ILE A 111 6.50 -6.53 28.25
CA ILE A 111 7.33 -6.01 29.34
C ILE A 111 6.64 -4.86 30.08
N GLU A 112 6.15 -3.86 29.34
CA GLU A 112 5.52 -2.65 29.90
C GLU A 112 4.04 -2.88 30.28
N LYS A 113 3.46 -4.03 29.91
CA LYS A 113 2.06 -4.41 30.13
C LYS A 113 1.05 -3.36 29.65
N GLY A 114 1.37 -2.66 28.57
CA GLY A 114 0.55 -1.54 28.11
C GLY A 114 0.82 -1.07 26.69
N PHE A 115 -0.22 -0.51 26.10
CA PHE A 115 -0.22 0.32 24.90
C PHE A 115 -1.30 1.39 25.09
N ASP A 116 -1.31 2.44 24.26
CA ASP A 116 -2.33 3.48 24.39
C ASP A 116 -3.75 2.93 24.19
N LYS A 117 -4.52 2.85 25.28
CA LYS A 117 -5.90 2.37 25.29
C LYS A 117 -6.81 3.15 24.35
N SER A 118 -6.53 4.44 24.12
CA SER A 118 -7.30 5.27 23.19
C SER A 118 -7.14 4.82 21.74
N ILE A 119 -6.00 4.21 21.41
CA ILE A 119 -5.78 3.58 20.10
C ILE A 119 -6.41 2.20 20.09
N LEU A 120 -6.09 1.34 21.07
CA LEU A 120 -6.59 -0.04 21.10
C LEU A 120 -8.13 -0.12 21.04
N LEU A 121 -8.83 0.77 21.74
CA LEU A 121 -10.29 0.80 21.80
C LEU A 121 -10.92 1.69 20.71
N HIS A 122 -10.13 2.24 19.80
CA HIS A 122 -10.66 3.06 18.71
C HIS A 122 -11.53 2.19 17.78
N PRO A 123 -12.67 2.67 17.25
CA PRO A 123 -13.56 1.86 16.39
C PRO A 123 -12.85 1.21 15.19
N VAL A 124 -11.86 1.90 14.61
CA VAL A 124 -11.01 1.35 13.54
C VAL A 124 -10.14 0.18 14.04
N SER A 125 -9.55 0.28 15.24
CA SER A 125 -8.77 -0.81 15.82
C SER A 125 -9.65 -2.02 16.15
N LEU A 126 -10.86 -1.80 16.65
CA LEU A 126 -11.84 -2.88 16.88
C LEU A 126 -12.22 -3.60 15.58
N ALA A 127 -12.41 -2.86 14.48
CA ALA A 127 -12.65 -3.45 13.17
C ALA A 127 -11.44 -4.25 12.66
N ILE A 128 -10.21 -3.79 12.93
CA ILE A 128 -8.97 -4.52 12.62
C ILE A 128 -8.86 -5.80 13.45
N TYR A 129 -9.21 -5.78 14.73
CA TYR A 129 -9.22 -7.00 15.55
C TYR A 129 -10.22 -8.00 15.02
N PHE A 130 -11.44 -7.58 14.69
CA PHE A 130 -12.42 -8.46 14.07
C PHE A 130 -11.88 -9.08 12.77
N TYR A 131 -11.25 -8.28 11.91
CA TYR A 131 -10.61 -8.76 10.68
C TYR A 131 -9.52 -9.80 10.93
N LEU A 132 -8.60 -9.54 11.86
CA LEU A 132 -7.51 -10.47 12.19
C LEU A 132 -8.01 -11.73 12.90
N SER A 133 -8.96 -11.60 13.82
CA SER A 133 -9.56 -12.74 14.52
C SER A 133 -10.34 -13.63 13.57
N TRP A 134 -11.13 -13.05 12.66
CA TRP A 134 -11.86 -13.82 11.65
C TRP A 134 -10.90 -14.52 10.67
N MET A 135 -9.83 -13.84 10.26
CA MET A 135 -8.77 -14.44 9.44
C MET A 135 -8.07 -15.59 10.16
N LEU A 136 -7.82 -15.49 11.47
CA LEU A 136 -7.27 -16.57 12.28
C LEU A 136 -8.21 -17.78 12.29
N ILE A 137 -9.50 -17.56 12.56
CA ILE A 137 -10.51 -18.64 12.59
C ILE A 137 -10.59 -19.34 11.22
N THR A 138 -10.68 -18.57 10.14
CA THR A 138 -10.74 -19.11 8.77
C THR A 138 -9.44 -19.73 8.29
N SER A 139 -8.29 -19.40 8.91
CA SER A 139 -7.02 -20.10 8.69
C SER A 139 -7.04 -21.51 9.28
N ILE A 140 -7.75 -21.74 10.38
CA ILE A 140 -7.93 -23.06 11.00
C ILE A 140 -8.84 -23.93 10.14
N THR A 141 -9.93 -23.36 9.60
CA THR A 141 -10.89 -24.07 8.73
C THR A 141 -10.51 -24.08 7.25
N SER A 142 -9.27 -23.66 6.93
CA SER A 142 -8.77 -23.53 5.56
C SER A 142 -8.52 -24.89 4.91
N GLU A 143 -8.73 -24.98 3.60
CA GLU A 143 -8.27 -26.14 2.81
C GLU A 143 -6.74 -26.23 2.72
N MET A 144 -6.05 -25.10 2.89
CA MET A 144 -4.59 -25.03 2.91
C MET A 144 -4.12 -24.23 4.13
N PRO A 145 -4.21 -24.78 5.37
CA PRO A 145 -3.92 -24.04 6.59
C PRO A 145 -2.54 -23.38 6.59
N LEU A 146 -1.50 -24.05 6.08
CA LEU A 146 -0.15 -23.49 6.02
C LEU A 146 -0.07 -22.22 5.16
N VAL A 147 -0.80 -22.16 4.04
CA VAL A 147 -0.88 -20.95 3.19
C VAL A 147 -1.60 -19.84 3.94
N SER A 148 -2.72 -20.16 4.59
CA SER A 148 -3.52 -19.18 5.34
C SER A 148 -2.81 -18.62 6.56
N PHE A 149 -2.07 -19.44 7.31
CA PHE A 149 -1.24 -18.95 8.42
C PHE A 149 -0.07 -18.09 7.93
N LYS A 150 0.55 -18.41 6.79
CA LYS A 150 1.55 -17.52 6.16
C LYS A 150 0.92 -16.17 5.77
N PHE A 151 -0.27 -16.20 5.19
CA PHE A 151 -1.02 -15.01 4.82
C PHE A 151 -1.36 -14.14 6.05
N LEU A 152 -1.90 -14.75 7.11
CA LEU A 152 -2.17 -14.08 8.38
C LEU A 152 -0.89 -13.46 8.99
N THR A 153 0.21 -14.21 9.00
CA THR A 153 1.51 -13.73 9.52
C THR A 153 1.95 -12.48 8.76
N ALA A 154 1.78 -12.46 7.43
CA ALA A 154 2.09 -11.29 6.63
C ALA A 154 1.24 -10.06 7.00
N LYS A 155 -0.06 -10.26 7.23
CA LYS A 155 -0.95 -9.18 7.69
C LYS A 155 -0.55 -8.64 9.06
N LEU A 156 -0.08 -9.50 9.97
CA LEU A 156 0.35 -9.08 11.31
C LEU A 156 1.51 -8.09 11.25
N TRP A 157 2.56 -8.34 10.47
CA TRP A 157 3.69 -7.39 10.41
C TRP A 157 3.33 -6.09 9.69
N PHE A 158 2.46 -6.13 8.67
CA PHE A 158 1.98 -4.91 8.00
C PHE A 158 1.13 -4.04 8.94
N ILE A 159 0.16 -4.63 9.63
CA ILE A 159 -0.72 -3.89 10.55
C ILE A 159 0.04 -3.42 11.80
N SER A 160 0.92 -4.25 12.35
CA SER A 160 1.74 -3.85 13.51
C SER A 160 2.65 -2.67 13.19
N GLY A 161 3.34 -2.72 12.05
CA GLY A 161 4.26 -1.66 11.62
C GLY A 161 3.56 -0.41 11.09
N PHE A 162 2.70 -0.56 10.08
CA PHE A 162 2.10 0.57 9.38
C PHE A 162 0.83 1.11 10.03
N TYR A 163 0.19 0.38 10.95
CA TYR A 163 -0.93 0.89 11.74
C TYR A 163 -0.53 1.19 13.19
N PHE A 164 -0.29 0.17 14.02
CA PHE A 164 -0.12 0.37 15.47
C PHE A 164 1.10 1.21 15.81
N LEU A 165 2.30 0.85 15.33
CA LEU A 165 3.50 1.66 15.56
C LEU A 165 3.39 3.05 14.91
N ALA A 166 2.72 3.13 13.76
CA ALA A 166 2.58 4.40 13.05
C ALA A 166 1.71 5.39 13.84
N THR A 167 0.69 4.94 14.57
CA THR A 167 -0.09 5.84 15.45
C THR A 167 0.80 6.53 16.50
N GLN A 168 1.79 5.82 17.04
CA GLN A 168 2.75 6.36 18.02
C GLN A 168 3.69 7.39 17.37
N LEU A 169 4.11 7.13 16.13
CA LEU A 169 4.88 8.09 15.34
C LEU A 169 4.09 9.40 15.10
N PHE A 170 2.76 9.29 14.92
CA PHE A 170 1.86 10.39 14.55
C PHE A 170 1.30 11.21 15.72
N VAL A 171 1.65 10.86 16.96
CA VAL A 171 1.46 11.76 18.12
C VAL A 171 2.02 13.16 17.81
N ARG A 172 3.16 13.22 17.11
CA ARG A 172 3.72 14.47 16.57
C ARG A 172 3.15 14.73 15.18
N TYR A 173 2.32 15.77 15.03
CA TYR A 173 1.70 16.15 13.74
C TYR A 173 2.73 16.26 12.59
N LYS A 174 3.94 16.75 12.86
CA LYS A 174 4.99 16.88 11.84
C LYS A 174 5.31 15.54 11.16
N ASN A 175 5.19 14.43 11.89
CA ASN A 175 5.50 13.10 11.38
C ASN A 175 4.41 12.54 10.46
N ILE A 176 3.16 12.99 10.59
CA ILE A 176 2.09 12.70 9.62
C ILE A 176 2.52 13.20 8.24
N VAL A 177 2.95 14.46 8.17
CA VAL A 177 3.43 15.05 6.92
C VAL A 177 4.73 14.38 6.46
N ARG A 178 5.69 14.13 7.36
CA ARG A 178 6.97 13.51 6.99
C ARG A 178 6.76 12.11 6.43
N TYR A 179 5.97 11.25 7.05
CA TYR A 179 5.76 9.89 6.58
C TYR A 179 5.23 9.86 5.14
N GLY A 180 4.17 10.62 4.85
CA GLY A 180 3.64 10.72 3.49
C GLY A 180 4.64 11.34 2.51
N MET A 181 5.45 12.30 2.94
CA MET A 181 6.50 12.89 2.09
C MET A 181 7.68 11.94 1.85
N TYR A 182 8.10 11.14 2.82
CA TYR A 182 9.18 10.16 2.65
C TYR A 182 8.76 9.10 1.62
N TYR A 183 7.52 8.60 1.73
CA TYR A 183 6.95 7.73 0.70
C TYR A 183 6.85 8.44 -0.66
N THR A 184 6.40 9.70 -0.68
CA THR A 184 6.33 10.51 -1.92
C THR A 184 7.69 10.59 -2.61
N VAL A 185 8.76 10.87 -1.87
CA VAL A 185 10.11 10.97 -2.44
C VAL A 185 10.55 9.61 -2.99
N GLY A 186 10.36 8.52 -2.22
CA GLY A 186 10.70 7.17 -2.69
C GLY A 186 9.93 6.79 -3.96
N LEU A 187 8.61 7.02 -3.98
CA LEU A 187 7.76 6.73 -5.13
C LEU A 187 8.12 7.60 -6.34
N THR A 188 8.43 8.88 -6.13
CA THR A 188 8.85 9.78 -7.21
C THR A 188 10.12 9.29 -7.89
N LEU A 189 11.10 8.81 -7.12
CA LEU A 189 12.33 8.26 -7.68
C LEU A 189 12.08 6.96 -8.48
N VAL A 190 11.23 6.07 -7.97
CA VAL A 190 10.81 4.87 -8.71
C VAL A 190 10.04 5.24 -9.97
N ALA A 191 9.19 6.28 -9.91
CA ALA A 191 8.47 6.79 -11.07
C ALA A 191 9.39 7.41 -12.11
N ILE A 192 10.46 8.12 -11.70
CA ILE A 192 11.51 8.62 -12.60
C ILE A 192 12.21 7.44 -13.30
N TYR A 193 12.54 6.39 -12.55
CA TYR A 193 13.10 5.16 -13.13
C TYR A 193 12.15 4.54 -14.16
N ALA A 194 10.89 4.28 -13.79
CA ALA A 194 9.92 3.65 -14.68
C ALA A 194 9.63 4.51 -15.92
N PHE A 195 9.50 5.82 -15.76
CA PHE A 195 9.22 6.74 -16.85
C PHE A 195 10.42 6.91 -17.80
N SER A 196 11.65 6.94 -17.29
CA SER A 196 12.85 6.98 -18.15
C SER A 196 12.96 5.71 -19.00
N GLN A 197 12.67 4.54 -18.42
CA GLN A 197 12.61 3.27 -19.16
C GLN A 197 11.50 3.27 -20.22
N LEU A 198 10.33 3.85 -19.89
CA LEU A 198 9.22 3.99 -20.83
C LEU A 198 9.57 4.94 -21.98
N ALA A 199 10.23 6.06 -21.69
CA ALA A 199 10.66 7.04 -22.67
C ALA A 199 11.61 6.43 -23.70
N VAL A 200 12.55 5.58 -23.27
CA VAL A 200 13.50 4.90 -24.14
C VAL A 200 12.84 3.77 -24.94
N LYS A 201 11.95 2.98 -24.33
CA LYS A 201 11.38 1.77 -24.95
C LYS A 201 10.11 2.01 -25.77
N GLY A 202 9.49 3.17 -25.62
CA GLY A 202 8.30 3.58 -26.38
C GLY A 202 7.12 3.95 -25.49
N ILE A 203 6.83 5.26 -25.42
CA ILE A 203 5.80 5.86 -24.55
C ILE A 203 4.36 5.43 -24.90
N THR A 204 4.12 5.09 -26.16
CA THR A 204 2.79 4.70 -26.67
C THR A 204 2.46 3.23 -26.44
N SER A 205 3.41 2.41 -25.99
CA SER A 205 3.19 0.98 -25.80
C SER A 205 2.70 0.66 -24.40
N GLN A 206 1.42 0.28 -24.28
CA GLN A 206 0.84 -0.22 -23.03
C GLN A 206 1.57 -1.48 -22.51
N HIS A 207 2.05 -2.33 -23.43
CA HIS A 207 2.81 -3.51 -23.06
C HIS A 207 4.15 -3.14 -22.39
N VAL A 208 4.85 -2.14 -22.91
CA VAL A 208 6.08 -1.62 -22.30
C VAL A 208 5.76 -1.00 -20.94
N ALA A 209 4.72 -0.16 -20.86
CA ALA A 209 4.28 0.47 -19.61
C ALA A 209 4.00 -0.56 -18.49
N SER A 210 3.47 -1.74 -18.86
CA SER A 210 3.23 -2.84 -17.90
C SER A 210 4.49 -3.45 -17.28
N LYS A 211 5.65 -3.30 -17.94
CA LYS A 211 6.91 -3.98 -17.58
C LYS A 211 7.97 -3.06 -16.99
N VAL A 212 7.99 -1.78 -17.36
CA VAL A 212 9.03 -0.80 -16.95
C VAL A 212 9.04 -0.48 -15.45
N VAL A 213 7.98 -0.85 -14.75
CA VAL A 213 7.82 -0.67 -13.30
C VAL A 213 8.59 -1.72 -12.48
N ARG A 214 9.01 -2.81 -13.12
CA ARG A 214 9.87 -3.84 -12.52
C ARG A 214 11.31 -3.35 -12.40
N PRO A 215 12.08 -3.78 -11.38
CA PRO A 215 11.74 -4.84 -10.40
C PRO A 215 10.96 -4.35 -9.18
N PHE A 216 10.70 -3.04 -9.07
CA PHE A 216 10.10 -2.46 -7.87
C PHE A 216 8.63 -2.84 -7.71
N PHE A 217 7.82 -2.67 -8.75
CA PHE A 217 6.42 -3.09 -8.75
C PHE A 217 6.24 -4.33 -9.63
N ASN A 218 5.42 -5.27 -9.16
CA ASN A 218 5.19 -6.54 -9.84
C ASN A 218 4.30 -6.34 -11.08
N ASP A 219 3.36 -5.40 -10.96
CA ASP A 219 2.38 -5.01 -11.95
C ASP A 219 2.48 -3.47 -12.16
N HIS A 220 1.81 -2.95 -13.17
CA HIS A 220 1.63 -1.50 -13.36
C HIS A 220 0.43 -0.97 -12.60
N THR A 221 -0.50 -1.84 -12.21
CA THR A 221 -1.75 -1.49 -11.54
C THR A 221 -1.55 -1.15 -10.06
N ASP A 222 -0.68 -1.86 -9.34
CA ASP A 222 -0.23 -1.52 -7.98
C ASP A 222 0.59 -0.22 -7.99
N TYR A 223 1.50 -0.06 -8.96
CA TYR A 223 2.23 1.20 -9.20
C TYR A 223 1.27 2.38 -9.41
N ALA A 224 0.27 2.22 -10.30
CA ALA A 224 -0.72 3.25 -10.57
C ALA A 224 -1.61 3.57 -9.36
N ALA A 225 -1.96 2.57 -8.54
CA ALA A 225 -2.69 2.78 -7.30
C ALA A 225 -1.88 3.61 -6.29
N ALA A 226 -0.58 3.30 -6.13
CA ALA A 226 0.30 4.08 -5.25
C ALA A 226 0.47 5.53 -5.76
N LEU A 227 0.63 5.72 -7.07
CA LEU A 227 0.66 7.04 -7.71
C LEU A 227 -0.61 7.83 -7.44
N ALA A 228 -1.79 7.22 -7.59
CA ALA A 228 -3.08 7.88 -7.37
C ALA A 228 -3.23 8.38 -5.92
N MET A 229 -2.92 7.52 -4.94
CA MET A 229 -2.99 7.89 -3.52
C MET A 229 -2.04 9.04 -3.17
N ILE A 230 -0.79 8.97 -3.65
CA ILE A 230 0.23 10.00 -3.38
C ILE A 230 -0.03 11.29 -4.16
N LEU A 231 -0.52 11.22 -5.39
CA LEU A 231 -0.91 12.40 -6.16
C LEU A 231 -1.94 13.23 -5.39
N VAL A 232 -3.01 12.59 -4.90
CA VAL A 232 -4.03 13.27 -4.09
C VAL A 232 -3.43 13.82 -2.78
N PHE A 233 -2.53 13.07 -2.15
CA PHE A 233 -1.85 13.52 -0.94
C PHE A 233 -1.01 14.77 -1.18
N VAL A 234 -0.15 14.78 -2.21
CA VAL A 234 0.75 15.89 -2.57
C VAL A 234 -0.03 17.15 -2.96
N VAL A 235 -1.07 17.00 -3.79
CA VAL A 235 -1.98 18.10 -4.14
C VAL A 235 -2.65 18.65 -2.88
N GLY A 236 -3.07 17.77 -1.97
CA GLY A 236 -3.59 18.16 -0.66
C GLY A 236 -2.60 18.98 0.17
N ILE A 237 -1.34 18.52 0.28
CA ILE A 237 -0.28 19.19 1.03
C ILE A 237 0.03 20.57 0.45
N PHE A 238 0.01 20.72 -0.88
CA PHE A 238 0.14 22.01 -1.56
C PHE A 238 -0.91 23.02 -1.03
N PHE A 239 -2.18 22.63 -0.96
CA PHE A 239 -3.24 23.50 -0.44
C PHE A 239 -3.17 23.73 1.08
N LEU A 240 -2.65 22.76 1.83
CA LEU A 240 -2.45 22.89 3.29
C LEU A 240 -1.35 23.91 3.61
N ARG A 241 -0.29 24.00 2.80
CA ARG A 241 0.88 24.87 3.01
C ARG A 241 0.72 26.26 2.36
N ARG A 242 -0.37 26.96 2.67
CA ARG A 242 -0.70 28.28 2.07
C ARG A 242 0.41 29.34 2.19
N LYS A 243 1.13 29.35 3.32
CA LYS A 243 2.21 30.31 3.63
C LYS A 243 3.61 29.85 3.21
N ALA A 244 3.74 28.74 2.49
CA ALA A 244 5.05 28.30 2.00
C ALA A 244 5.57 29.25 0.89
N SER A 245 6.89 29.34 0.77
CA SER A 245 7.56 30.10 -0.28
C SER A 245 7.17 29.60 -1.68
N ILE A 246 7.33 30.47 -2.69
CA ILE A 246 7.02 30.12 -4.08
C ILE A 246 7.80 28.89 -4.53
N LEU A 247 9.09 28.79 -4.18
CA LEU A 247 9.94 27.65 -4.49
C LEU A 247 9.37 26.32 -3.96
N VAL A 248 8.91 26.30 -2.71
CA VAL A 248 8.32 25.11 -2.09
C VAL A 248 7.00 24.75 -2.75
N LYS A 249 6.18 25.74 -3.12
CA LYS A 249 4.92 25.51 -3.85
C LYS A 249 5.17 24.97 -5.26
N SER A 250 6.12 25.54 -5.99
CA SER A 250 6.52 25.07 -7.31
C SER A 250 7.05 23.64 -7.27
N LEU A 251 7.81 23.28 -6.22
CA LEU A 251 8.26 21.90 -6.01
C LEU A 251 7.08 20.93 -5.85
N TYR A 252 6.10 21.25 -5.00
CA TYR A 252 4.92 20.40 -4.83
C TYR A 252 4.09 20.28 -6.11
N LEU A 253 3.93 21.38 -6.85
CA LEU A 253 3.21 21.40 -8.12
C LEU A 253 3.96 20.58 -9.19
N GLY A 254 5.28 20.70 -9.26
CA GLY A 254 6.12 19.93 -10.17
C GLY A 254 6.06 18.43 -9.88
N ILE A 255 6.13 18.03 -8.61
CA ILE A 255 5.95 16.62 -8.20
C ILE A 255 4.55 16.14 -8.56
N ALA A 256 3.50 16.90 -8.24
CA ALA A 256 2.13 16.51 -8.58
C ALA A 256 1.92 16.37 -10.09
N ALA A 257 2.44 17.30 -10.89
CA ALA A 257 2.37 17.25 -12.36
C ALA A 257 3.11 16.02 -12.90
N PHE A 258 4.31 15.75 -12.40
CA PHE A 258 5.07 14.56 -12.78
C PHE A 258 4.35 13.26 -12.42
N LEU A 259 3.81 13.14 -11.20
CA LEU A 259 3.06 11.96 -10.77
C LEU A 259 1.78 11.78 -11.58
N LEU A 260 1.10 12.87 -11.98
CA LEU A 260 -0.05 12.81 -12.88
C LEU A 260 0.34 12.29 -14.26
N VAL A 261 1.44 12.79 -14.84
CA VAL A 261 1.98 12.29 -16.11
C VAL A 261 2.33 10.81 -15.99
N ALA A 262 3.05 10.40 -14.95
CA ALA A 262 3.40 9.01 -14.69
C ALA A 262 2.15 8.12 -14.52
N LEU A 263 1.09 8.65 -13.89
CA LEU A 263 -0.20 7.95 -13.72
C LEU A 263 -0.92 7.78 -15.06
N ILE A 264 -0.93 8.79 -15.92
CA ILE A 264 -1.51 8.70 -17.27
C ILE A 264 -0.72 7.69 -18.11
N PHE A 265 0.61 7.75 -18.10
CA PHE A 265 1.44 6.80 -18.86
C PHE A 265 1.57 5.41 -18.22
N SER A 266 0.96 5.19 -17.05
CA SER A 266 0.77 3.84 -16.51
C SER A 266 -0.31 3.05 -17.25
N TYR A 267 -1.17 3.69 -18.06
CA TYR A 267 -2.30 3.06 -18.78
C TYR A 267 -3.29 2.27 -17.89
N THR A 268 -3.32 2.55 -16.58
CA THR A 268 -4.24 1.87 -15.65
C THR A 268 -5.55 2.65 -15.50
N ARG A 269 -6.56 2.30 -16.30
CA ARG A 269 -7.89 2.94 -16.30
C ARG A 269 -8.56 3.01 -14.92
N ALA A 270 -8.45 1.92 -14.14
CA ALA A 270 -8.99 1.87 -12.78
C ALA A 270 -8.38 2.93 -11.85
N ALA A 271 -7.10 3.28 -12.04
CA ALA A 271 -6.44 4.31 -11.25
C ALA A 271 -6.94 5.71 -11.65
N TRP A 272 -7.10 6.00 -12.95
CA TRP A 272 -7.67 7.27 -13.41
C TRP A 272 -9.09 7.48 -12.89
N LEU A 273 -9.94 6.45 -13.02
CA LEU A 273 -11.30 6.49 -12.50
C LEU A 273 -11.32 6.71 -10.98
N SER A 274 -10.41 6.07 -10.24
CA SER A 274 -10.33 6.25 -8.78
C SER A 274 -9.99 7.68 -8.37
N VAL A 275 -9.14 8.38 -9.13
CA VAL A 275 -8.83 9.81 -8.91
C VAL A 275 -10.04 10.69 -9.23
N LEU A 276 -10.78 10.38 -10.30
CA LEU A 276 -12.03 11.09 -10.63
C LEU A 276 -13.10 10.90 -9.55
N ILE A 277 -13.24 9.68 -9.02
CA ILE A 277 -14.14 9.41 -7.88
C ILE A 277 -13.69 10.24 -6.67
N ALA A 278 -12.40 10.23 -6.32
CA ALA A 278 -11.89 11.06 -5.23
C ALA A 278 -12.16 12.56 -5.46
N LEU A 279 -12.05 13.07 -6.69
CA LEU A 279 -12.40 14.44 -7.03
C LEU A 279 -13.91 14.72 -6.82
N GLY A 280 -14.78 13.79 -7.21
CA GLY A 280 -16.22 13.88 -6.93
C GLY A 280 -16.50 13.93 -5.42
N PHE A 281 -15.78 13.13 -4.62
CA PHE A 281 -15.87 13.20 -3.17
C PHE A 281 -15.37 14.54 -2.61
N TYR A 282 -14.28 15.08 -3.16
CA TYR A 282 -13.79 16.40 -2.79
C TYR A 282 -14.84 17.50 -3.05
N VAL A 283 -15.47 17.49 -4.22
CA VAL A 283 -16.55 18.43 -4.55
C VAL A 283 -17.71 18.29 -3.58
N GLY A 284 -18.13 17.06 -3.26
CA GLY A 284 -19.17 16.83 -2.26
C GLY A 284 -18.82 17.39 -0.87
N PHE A 285 -17.57 17.20 -0.40
CA PHE A 285 -17.12 17.81 0.85
C PHE A 285 -17.07 19.35 0.77
N TRP A 286 -16.60 19.91 -0.35
CA TRP A 286 -16.59 21.35 -0.57
C TRP A 286 -18.00 21.96 -0.51
N LEU A 287 -18.98 21.26 -1.08
CA LEU A 287 -20.42 21.56 -0.99
C LEU A 287 -21.06 21.18 0.37
N LYS A 288 -20.27 20.66 1.32
CA LYS A 288 -20.69 20.22 2.66
C LYS A 288 -21.76 19.11 2.66
N VAL A 289 -21.80 18.30 1.60
CA VAL A 289 -22.67 17.13 1.51
C VAL A 289 -22.20 16.06 2.50
N ARG A 290 -23.15 15.42 3.20
CA ARG A 290 -22.83 14.34 4.14
C ARG A 290 -22.35 13.10 3.38
N LEU A 291 -21.34 12.41 3.89
CA LEU A 291 -20.72 11.24 3.26
C LEU A 291 -21.74 10.17 2.83
N ARG A 292 -22.73 9.87 3.69
CA ARG A 292 -23.83 8.94 3.38
C ARG A 292 -24.63 9.31 2.12
N VAL A 293 -24.87 10.61 1.89
CA VAL A 293 -25.59 11.09 0.69
C VAL A 293 -24.73 10.93 -0.55
N MET A 294 -23.42 11.14 -0.44
CA MET A 294 -22.49 10.99 -1.56
C MET A 294 -22.43 9.53 -2.03
N PHE A 295 -22.43 8.57 -1.10
CA PHE A 295 -22.53 7.15 -1.44
C PHE A 295 -23.89 6.77 -2.03
N LEU A 296 -25.00 7.36 -1.56
CA LEU A 296 -26.31 7.17 -2.19
C LEU A 296 -26.32 7.69 -3.63
N ILE A 297 -25.79 8.89 -3.89
CA ILE A 297 -25.67 9.45 -5.24
C ILE A 297 -24.82 8.52 -6.11
N LEU A 298 -23.65 8.09 -5.63
CA LEU A 298 -22.79 7.18 -6.37
C LEU A 298 -23.48 5.85 -6.68
N GLY A 299 -24.16 5.26 -5.69
CA GLY A 299 -24.94 4.03 -5.85
C GLY A 299 -26.07 4.19 -6.86
N SER A 300 -26.81 5.31 -6.80
CA SER A 300 -27.87 5.63 -7.77
C SER A 300 -27.32 5.81 -9.18
N LEU A 301 -26.17 6.49 -9.35
CA LEU A 301 -25.52 6.64 -10.66
C LEU A 301 -25.08 5.29 -11.24
N VAL A 302 -24.53 4.41 -10.40
CA VAL A 302 -24.16 3.05 -10.81
C VAL A 302 -25.40 2.24 -11.20
N ALA A 303 -26.46 2.28 -10.39
CA ALA A 303 -27.72 1.60 -10.70
C ALA A 303 -28.37 2.11 -12.00
N LEU A 304 -28.39 3.43 -12.18
CA LEU A 304 -28.86 4.09 -13.40
C LEU A 304 -28.05 3.65 -14.61
N PHE A 305 -26.72 3.66 -14.51
CA PHE A 305 -25.83 3.19 -15.56
C PHE A 305 -26.14 1.75 -15.97
N PHE A 306 -26.31 0.83 -15.01
CA PHE A 306 -26.64 -0.56 -15.32
C PHE A 306 -28.04 -0.75 -15.89
N THR A 307 -29.01 0.08 -15.47
CA THR A 307 -30.40 0.05 -15.98
C THR A 307 -30.47 0.51 -17.43
N PHE A 308 -29.79 1.61 -17.77
CA PHE A 308 -29.85 2.24 -19.10
C PHE A 308 -28.64 1.89 -19.98
N ARG A 309 -27.82 0.89 -19.62
CA ARG A 309 -26.58 0.58 -20.35
C ARG A 309 -26.80 0.29 -21.83
N THR A 310 -27.90 -0.38 -22.16
CA THR A 310 -28.25 -0.75 -23.55
C THR A 310 -28.61 0.49 -24.35
N ASP A 311 -29.44 1.37 -23.79
CA ASP A 311 -29.85 2.61 -24.45
C ASP A 311 -28.69 3.59 -24.60
N ILE A 312 -27.80 3.66 -23.60
CA ILE A 312 -26.56 4.44 -23.66
C ILE A 312 -25.67 3.93 -24.80
N LEU A 313 -25.49 2.61 -24.92
CA LEU A 313 -24.68 2.02 -26.00
C LEU A 313 -25.30 2.28 -27.38
N ILE A 314 -26.61 2.11 -27.52
CA ILE A 314 -27.34 2.39 -28.77
C ILE A 314 -27.26 3.87 -29.13
N ALA A 315 -27.41 4.78 -28.17
CA ALA A 315 -27.28 6.22 -28.40
C ALA A 315 -25.84 6.62 -28.79
N LEU A 316 -24.83 6.01 -28.17
CA LEU A 316 -23.43 6.20 -28.53
C LEU A 316 -23.13 5.63 -29.93
N GLU A 317 -23.73 4.50 -30.31
CA GLU A 317 -23.58 3.90 -31.65
C GLU A 317 -24.27 4.71 -32.74
N ARG A 318 -25.45 5.26 -32.47
CA ARG A 318 -26.13 6.18 -33.39
C ARG A 318 -25.30 7.46 -33.61
N ASN A 319 -24.72 8.02 -32.55
CA ASN A 319 -23.81 9.18 -32.65
C ASN A 319 -22.44 8.84 -33.30
N LYS A 320 -22.07 7.56 -33.46
CA LYS A 320 -20.85 7.15 -34.20
C LYS A 320 -21.04 7.22 -35.72
N GLN A 321 -22.26 7.15 -36.24
CA GLN A 321 -22.50 7.19 -37.69
C GLN A 321 -22.29 8.61 -38.27
N ASP A 322 -22.48 9.67 -37.47
CA ASP A 322 -22.31 11.07 -37.88
C ASP A 322 -21.01 11.75 -37.38
N SER A 323 -20.19 11.07 -36.56
CA SER A 323 -18.97 11.67 -35.98
C SER A 323 -17.68 11.17 -36.64
N SER A 324 -16.68 12.05 -36.72
CA SER A 324 -15.40 11.81 -37.41
C SER A 324 -14.73 10.48 -36.99
N LYS A 325 -14.04 9.83 -37.94
CA LYS A 325 -13.39 8.50 -37.80
C LYS A 325 -12.46 8.34 -36.59
N ASP A 326 -12.00 9.43 -35.98
CA ASP A 326 -11.15 9.42 -34.77
C ASP A 326 -11.92 9.33 -33.45
N PHE A 327 -13.12 9.90 -33.36
CA PHE A 327 -13.97 9.76 -32.18
C PHE A 327 -14.57 8.36 -32.10
N SER A 328 -15.00 7.81 -33.25
CA SER A 328 -15.47 6.43 -33.36
C SER A 328 -14.42 5.41 -32.93
N ARG A 329 -13.13 5.63 -33.26
CA ARG A 329 -11.99 4.82 -32.77
C ARG A 329 -11.73 4.95 -31.26
N HIS A 330 -11.86 6.14 -30.68
CA HIS A 330 -11.70 6.31 -29.23
C HIS A 330 -12.85 5.66 -28.44
N VAL A 331 -14.09 5.81 -28.89
CA VAL A 331 -15.26 5.19 -28.23
C VAL A 331 -15.30 3.68 -28.46
N SER A 332 -14.85 3.18 -29.62
CA SER A 332 -14.68 1.73 -29.84
C SER A 332 -13.62 1.14 -28.92
N SER A 333 -12.51 1.85 -28.64
CA SER A 333 -11.48 1.41 -27.68
C SER A 333 -11.95 1.34 -26.22
N ILE A 334 -12.95 2.17 -25.86
CA ILE A 334 -13.63 2.17 -24.56
C ILE A 334 -14.67 1.03 -24.48
N THR A 335 -15.35 0.72 -25.60
CA THR A 335 -16.28 -0.42 -25.69
C THR A 335 -15.57 -1.77 -25.92
N ASN A 336 -14.29 -1.77 -26.32
CA ASN A 336 -13.42 -2.95 -26.44
C ASN A 336 -13.02 -3.56 -25.06
N VAL A 337 -13.61 -3.09 -23.95
CA VAL A 337 -13.43 -3.66 -22.61
C VAL A 337 -13.93 -5.10 -22.56
N SER A 338 -14.90 -5.48 -23.40
CA SER A 338 -15.41 -6.84 -23.58
C SER A 338 -14.64 -7.69 -24.57
N THR A 339 -13.43 -7.30 -24.97
CA THR A 339 -12.60 -7.97 -25.99
C THR A 339 -11.12 -8.02 -25.61
N ASP A 340 -10.66 -7.15 -24.71
CA ASP A 340 -9.36 -7.28 -24.07
C ASP A 340 -9.35 -8.50 -23.12
N ALA A 341 -8.45 -9.44 -23.39
CA ALA A 341 -8.31 -10.69 -22.64
C ALA A 341 -8.10 -10.43 -21.14
N SER A 342 -7.44 -9.33 -20.76
CA SER A 342 -7.18 -8.99 -19.36
C SER A 342 -8.45 -8.65 -18.57
N ASN A 343 -9.36 -7.88 -19.16
CA ASN A 343 -10.63 -7.53 -18.50
C ASN A 343 -11.59 -8.72 -18.42
N LYS A 344 -11.64 -9.55 -19.48
CA LYS A 344 -12.39 -10.82 -19.44
C LYS A 344 -11.88 -11.75 -18.37
N GLU A 345 -10.56 -11.84 -18.19
CA GLU A 345 -9.95 -12.67 -17.16
C GLU A 345 -10.33 -12.19 -15.75
N ARG A 346 -10.40 -10.88 -15.50
CA ARG A 346 -10.92 -10.35 -14.22
C ARG A 346 -12.37 -10.78 -13.97
N LEU A 347 -13.24 -10.67 -14.98
CA LEU A 347 -14.64 -11.09 -14.85
C LEU A 347 -14.77 -12.60 -14.60
N ASN A 348 -13.95 -13.42 -15.26
CA ASN A 348 -13.87 -14.86 -15.00
C ASN A 348 -13.47 -15.14 -13.54
N ARG A 349 -12.43 -14.45 -13.04
CA ARG A 349 -11.99 -14.58 -11.64
C ARG A 349 -13.06 -14.14 -10.64
N TRP A 350 -13.78 -13.06 -10.92
CA TRP A 350 -14.92 -12.65 -10.08
C TRP A 350 -16.05 -13.67 -10.08
N ALA A 351 -16.37 -14.25 -11.23
CA ALA A 351 -17.36 -15.31 -11.32
C ALA A 351 -16.92 -16.55 -10.51
N CYS A 352 -15.63 -16.89 -10.54
CA CYS A 352 -15.07 -17.96 -9.72
C CYS A 352 -15.17 -17.63 -8.22
N ALA A 353 -14.78 -16.42 -7.81
CA ALA A 353 -14.89 -15.98 -6.42
C ALA A 353 -16.33 -16.09 -5.88
N ILE A 354 -17.32 -15.69 -6.69
CA ILE A 354 -18.74 -15.83 -6.33
C ILE A 354 -19.16 -17.30 -6.23
N ARG A 355 -18.68 -18.18 -7.11
CA ARG A 355 -18.99 -19.62 -7.04
C ARG A 355 -18.35 -20.29 -5.83
N MET A 356 -17.09 -19.97 -5.55
CA MET A 356 -16.38 -20.41 -4.34
C MET A 356 -17.15 -20.00 -3.08
N PHE A 357 -17.62 -18.74 -3.02
CA PHE A 357 -18.45 -18.25 -1.92
C PHE A 357 -19.76 -19.02 -1.79
N LYS A 358 -20.46 -19.30 -2.90
CA LYS A 358 -21.73 -20.04 -2.88
C LYS A 358 -21.57 -21.45 -2.30
N GLU A 359 -20.41 -22.07 -2.47
CA GLU A 359 -20.13 -23.39 -1.89
C GLU A 359 -19.79 -23.31 -0.39
N ARG A 360 -19.07 -22.27 0.04
CA ARG A 360 -18.64 -22.08 1.44
C ARG A 360 -18.92 -20.66 1.95
N PRO A 361 -20.20 -20.30 2.19
CA PRO A 361 -20.58 -18.90 2.43
C PRO A 361 -20.14 -18.35 3.79
N VAL A 362 -19.92 -19.22 4.78
CA VAL A 362 -19.52 -18.81 6.12
C VAL A 362 -17.99 -18.77 6.23
N TRP A 363 -17.33 -19.92 6.08
CA TRP A 363 -15.90 -20.08 6.37
C TRP A 363 -14.98 -19.76 5.19
N GLY A 364 -15.50 -19.79 3.96
CA GLY A 364 -14.69 -19.69 2.75
C GLY A 364 -13.73 -20.88 2.57
N TRP A 365 -12.73 -20.67 1.72
CA TRP A 365 -11.73 -21.68 1.34
C TRP A 365 -10.38 -21.53 2.06
N GLY A 366 -10.23 -20.49 2.88
CA GLY A 366 -9.01 -20.13 3.60
C GLY A 366 -8.37 -18.84 3.06
N PRO A 367 -7.85 -17.95 3.95
CA PRO A 367 -7.10 -16.77 3.54
C PRO A 367 -5.92 -17.10 2.60
N GLY A 368 -5.75 -16.34 1.53
CA GLY A 368 -4.66 -16.50 0.57
C GLY A 368 -4.70 -17.76 -0.28
N THR A 369 -5.78 -18.56 -0.24
CA THR A 369 -5.87 -19.83 -0.98
C THR A 369 -6.50 -19.69 -2.36
N TYR A 370 -7.07 -18.53 -2.70
CA TYR A 370 -7.80 -18.33 -3.96
C TYR A 370 -7.01 -18.79 -5.18
N GLN A 371 -5.72 -18.40 -5.27
CA GLN A 371 -4.85 -18.75 -6.39
C GLN A 371 -4.79 -20.26 -6.65
N PHE A 372 -4.81 -21.07 -5.59
CA PHE A 372 -4.64 -22.52 -5.67
C PHE A 372 -5.96 -23.25 -5.91
N LEU A 373 -7.08 -22.68 -5.46
CA LEU A 373 -8.36 -23.39 -5.37
C LEU A 373 -9.42 -22.92 -6.36
N TYR A 374 -9.20 -21.82 -7.09
CA TYR A 374 -10.23 -21.28 -8.00
C TYR A 374 -10.38 -22.07 -9.32
N ALA A 375 -9.43 -22.93 -9.67
CA ALA A 375 -9.41 -23.62 -10.96
C ALA A 375 -10.65 -24.49 -11.26
N PRO A 376 -11.20 -25.27 -10.31
CA PRO A 376 -12.44 -26.03 -10.52
C PRO A 376 -13.68 -25.15 -10.77
N PHE A 377 -13.64 -23.89 -10.37
CA PHE A 377 -14.76 -22.95 -10.49
C PHE A 377 -14.80 -22.21 -11.83
N GLN A 378 -13.76 -22.36 -12.66
CA GLN A 378 -13.67 -21.74 -13.98
C GLN A 378 -14.51 -22.51 -15.02
N LYS A 379 -15.44 -21.82 -15.68
CA LYS A 379 -16.17 -22.39 -16.82
C LYS A 379 -15.38 -22.20 -18.10
N ARG A 380 -15.40 -23.21 -18.97
CA ARG A 380 -14.71 -23.17 -20.27
C ARG A 380 -15.13 -21.98 -21.15
N SER A 381 -16.39 -21.55 -21.07
CA SER A 381 -16.91 -20.40 -21.81
C SER A 381 -16.42 -19.04 -21.28
N GLU A 382 -15.90 -18.99 -20.06
CA GLU A 382 -15.42 -17.77 -19.39
C GLU A 382 -13.89 -17.66 -19.42
N MET A 383 -13.19 -18.74 -19.76
CA MET A 383 -11.73 -18.77 -19.84
C MET A 383 -11.19 -17.90 -20.98
N THR A 384 -10.00 -17.35 -20.74
CA THR A 384 -9.23 -16.53 -21.67
C THR A 384 -7.87 -17.16 -21.96
N ILE A 385 -7.08 -16.55 -22.85
CA ILE A 385 -5.68 -16.94 -23.07
C ILE A 385 -4.78 -16.77 -21.82
N ILE A 386 -5.25 -16.04 -20.80
CA ILE A 386 -4.53 -15.77 -19.54
C ILE A 386 -4.93 -16.79 -18.45
N SER A 387 -6.07 -17.48 -18.60
CA SER A 387 -6.58 -18.40 -17.59
C SER A 387 -5.60 -19.55 -17.33
N THR A 388 -5.37 -19.88 -16.06
CA THR A 388 -4.52 -20.98 -15.63
C THR A 388 -5.30 -21.95 -14.75
N ARG A 389 -4.82 -23.20 -14.68
CA ARG A 389 -5.27 -24.22 -13.72
C ARG A 389 -4.15 -24.71 -12.81
N ARG A 390 -2.95 -24.14 -12.93
CA ARG A 390 -1.74 -24.62 -12.23
C ARG A 390 -1.52 -23.96 -10.87
N GLY A 391 -2.37 -23.01 -10.48
CA GLY A 391 -2.20 -22.21 -9.28
C GLY A 391 -0.91 -21.38 -9.30
N ASP A 392 -0.39 -21.08 -10.49
CA ASP A 392 0.86 -20.36 -10.71
C ASP A 392 0.65 -18.85 -10.87
N VAL A 393 -0.57 -18.43 -11.24
CA VAL A 393 -0.96 -17.02 -11.32
C VAL A 393 -2.40 -16.83 -10.88
N GLY A 394 -2.65 -15.75 -10.12
CA GLY A 394 -3.97 -15.15 -10.04
C GLY A 394 -4.54 -14.98 -8.64
N ASN A 395 -5.16 -13.83 -8.44
CA ASN A 395 -5.98 -13.51 -7.28
C ASN A 395 -7.39 -13.13 -7.77
N ALA A 396 -8.32 -12.89 -6.86
CA ALA A 396 -9.67 -12.45 -7.21
C ALA A 396 -9.72 -11.07 -7.89
N HIS A 397 -8.61 -10.31 -7.96
CA HIS A 397 -8.57 -8.92 -8.44
C HIS A 397 -9.66 -8.04 -7.82
N SER A 398 -9.86 -8.17 -6.52
CA SER A 398 -10.81 -7.35 -5.76
C SER A 398 -10.54 -7.48 -4.28
N GLU A 399 -10.32 -6.35 -3.60
CA GLU A 399 -10.24 -6.29 -2.14
C GLU A 399 -11.55 -6.74 -1.46
N TYR A 400 -12.65 -6.81 -2.22
CA TYR A 400 -13.97 -7.16 -1.72
C TYR A 400 -14.36 -8.61 -2.00
N LEU A 401 -14.10 -9.10 -3.22
CA LEU A 401 -14.44 -10.48 -3.61
C LEU A 401 -13.40 -11.52 -3.17
N GLY A 402 -12.14 -11.12 -2.98
CA GLY A 402 -11.10 -12.01 -2.45
C GLY A 402 -11.48 -12.56 -1.07
N PRO A 403 -11.71 -11.70 -0.06
CA PRO A 403 -12.18 -12.14 1.25
C PRO A 403 -13.52 -12.89 1.20
N LEU A 404 -14.39 -12.59 0.22
CA LEU A 404 -15.68 -13.28 0.08
C LEU A 404 -15.49 -14.77 -0.25
N ALA A 405 -14.58 -15.07 -1.18
CA ALA A 405 -14.25 -16.43 -1.56
C ALA A 405 -13.43 -17.14 -0.47
N GLU A 406 -12.45 -16.45 0.10
CA GLU A 406 -11.47 -17.05 1.01
C GLU A 406 -11.96 -17.17 2.46
N GLN A 407 -12.82 -16.26 2.91
CA GLN A 407 -13.21 -16.13 4.32
C GLN A 407 -14.73 -15.98 4.49
N GLY A 408 -15.50 -16.22 3.42
CA GLY A 408 -16.96 -16.10 3.41
C GLY A 408 -17.45 -14.67 3.60
N LEU A 409 -18.75 -14.53 3.91
CA LEU A 409 -19.41 -13.24 4.05
C LEU A 409 -18.75 -12.36 5.12
N LEU A 410 -18.37 -12.97 6.25
CA LEU A 410 -17.77 -12.26 7.38
C LEU A 410 -16.38 -11.70 7.04
N GLY A 411 -15.63 -12.33 6.13
CA GLY A 411 -14.36 -11.81 5.62
C GLY A 411 -14.51 -10.47 4.90
N SER A 412 -15.44 -10.40 3.94
CA SER A 412 -15.73 -9.14 3.23
C SER A 412 -16.32 -8.08 4.16
N VAL A 413 -17.21 -8.48 5.08
CA VAL A 413 -17.76 -7.56 6.09
C VAL A 413 -16.65 -6.99 6.97
N ALA A 414 -15.68 -7.80 7.38
CA ALA A 414 -14.57 -7.33 8.21
C ALA A 414 -13.74 -6.24 7.50
N PHE A 415 -13.43 -6.42 6.22
CA PHE A 415 -12.75 -5.38 5.42
C PHE A 415 -13.62 -4.11 5.28
N LEU A 416 -14.91 -4.27 4.99
CA LEU A 416 -15.84 -3.14 4.88
C LEU A 416 -15.97 -2.37 6.20
N LEU A 417 -15.96 -3.03 7.34
CA LEU A 417 -15.99 -2.37 8.65
C LEU A 417 -14.76 -1.48 8.86
N ILE A 418 -13.57 -1.93 8.44
CA ILE A 418 -12.35 -1.11 8.50
C ILE A 418 -12.50 0.13 7.63
N ALA A 419 -12.97 -0.04 6.38
CA ALA A 419 -13.19 1.07 5.47
C ALA A 419 -14.24 2.06 6.02
N ILE A 420 -15.40 1.57 6.45
CA ILE A 420 -16.50 2.36 7.02
C ILE A 420 -16.05 3.10 8.28
N ALA A 421 -15.40 2.42 9.23
CA ALA A 421 -14.92 3.05 10.46
C ALA A 421 -13.89 4.15 10.16
N THR A 422 -12.98 3.92 9.21
CA THR A 422 -11.96 4.90 8.81
C THR A 422 -12.60 6.11 8.15
N MET A 423 -13.50 5.88 7.19
CA MET A 423 -14.22 6.94 6.49
C MET A 423 -15.11 7.76 7.44
N ALA A 424 -15.82 7.10 8.35
CA ALA A 424 -16.65 7.75 9.36
C ALA A 424 -15.80 8.62 10.32
N THR A 425 -14.63 8.12 10.73
CA THR A 425 -13.68 8.86 11.58
C THR A 425 -13.15 10.09 10.86
N ALA A 426 -12.73 9.97 9.60
CA ALA A 426 -12.26 11.11 8.82
C ALA A 426 -13.37 12.15 8.55
N ALA A 427 -14.59 11.70 8.25
CA ALA A 427 -15.73 12.60 8.08
C ALA A 427 -16.07 13.33 9.40
N LYS A 428 -16.07 12.62 10.54
CA LYS A 428 -16.23 13.21 11.88
C LYS A 428 -15.18 14.30 12.10
N LEU A 429 -13.91 14.03 11.79
CA LEU A 429 -12.82 15.00 11.92
C LEU A 429 -13.05 16.23 11.04
N TYR A 430 -13.46 16.04 9.77
CA TYR A 430 -13.74 17.16 8.86
C TYR A 430 -14.85 18.09 9.39
N PHE A 431 -15.97 17.53 9.84
CA PHE A 431 -17.12 18.33 10.28
C PHE A 431 -16.98 18.88 11.70
N ARG A 432 -16.27 18.19 12.60
CA ARG A 432 -16.27 18.54 14.04
C ARG A 432 -14.94 19.10 14.56
N ALA A 433 -13.81 18.91 13.88
CA ALA A 433 -12.53 19.40 14.41
C ALA A 433 -12.43 20.93 14.32
N LYS A 434 -12.14 21.60 15.46
CA LYS A 434 -11.96 23.06 15.51
C LYS A 434 -10.75 23.53 14.68
N ARG A 435 -9.64 22.80 14.77
CA ARG A 435 -8.38 23.14 14.08
C ARG A 435 -8.51 22.89 12.58
N ARG A 436 -8.45 23.97 11.78
CA ARG A 436 -8.47 23.91 10.30
C ARG A 436 -7.44 22.92 9.73
N LYS A 437 -6.23 22.91 10.29
CA LYS A 437 -5.13 22.04 9.85
C LYS A 437 -5.53 20.55 9.92
N VAL A 438 -6.20 20.16 11.01
CA VAL A 438 -6.68 18.78 11.22
C VAL A 438 -7.81 18.44 10.25
N ARG A 439 -8.79 19.35 10.08
CA ARG A 439 -9.89 19.14 9.12
C ARG A 439 -9.40 18.90 7.70
N ILE A 440 -8.48 19.74 7.24
CA ILE A 440 -7.93 19.63 5.88
C ILE A 440 -7.12 18.34 5.76
N MET A 441 -6.26 18.02 6.72
CA MET A 441 -5.49 16.77 6.68
C MET A 441 -6.38 15.53 6.67
N ALA A 442 -7.46 15.50 7.46
CA ALA A 442 -8.41 14.40 7.46
C ALA A 442 -9.06 14.20 6.07
N VAL A 443 -9.42 15.29 5.38
CA VAL A 443 -9.94 15.21 4.00
C VAL A 443 -8.87 14.74 3.02
N ILE A 444 -7.64 15.25 3.10
CA ILE A 444 -6.54 14.81 2.23
C ILE A 444 -6.34 13.30 2.34
N LEU A 445 -6.22 12.79 3.57
CA LEU A 445 -6.02 11.36 3.84
C LEU A 445 -7.22 10.52 3.39
N LEU A 446 -8.44 11.02 3.65
CA LEU A 446 -9.66 10.34 3.21
C LEU A 446 -9.74 10.25 1.68
N LEU A 447 -9.48 11.34 0.97
CA LEU A 447 -9.52 11.36 -0.49
C LEU A 447 -8.44 10.46 -1.09
N SER A 448 -7.24 10.45 -0.52
CA SER A 448 -6.19 9.49 -0.90
C SER A 448 -6.67 8.05 -0.69
N LEU A 449 -7.28 7.72 0.47
CA LEU A 449 -7.84 6.39 0.71
C LEU A 449 -9.03 6.06 -0.20
N MET A 450 -9.84 7.04 -0.60
CA MET A 450 -10.94 6.83 -1.57
C MET A 450 -10.43 6.38 -2.93
N THR A 451 -9.26 6.88 -3.37
CA THR A 451 -8.65 6.32 -4.59
C THR A 451 -8.37 4.83 -4.43
N TYR A 452 -7.88 4.41 -3.26
CA TYR A 452 -7.65 2.99 -2.98
C TYR A 452 -8.94 2.19 -2.88
N TYR A 453 -9.94 2.64 -2.13
CA TYR A 453 -11.22 1.93 -1.99
C TYR A 453 -11.92 1.74 -3.34
N ALA A 454 -11.89 2.75 -4.21
CA ALA A 454 -12.45 2.65 -5.56
C ALA A 454 -11.61 1.73 -6.46
N HIS A 455 -10.28 1.85 -6.40
CA HIS A 455 -9.38 1.01 -7.18
C HIS A 455 -9.46 -0.48 -6.76
N GLY A 456 -9.65 -0.73 -5.47
CA GLY A 456 -9.79 -2.05 -4.85
C GLY A 456 -11.03 -2.83 -5.31
N ILE A 457 -11.96 -2.19 -6.03
CA ILE A 457 -13.06 -2.91 -6.68
C ILE A 457 -12.49 -3.82 -7.77
N MET A 458 -11.49 -3.30 -8.50
CA MET A 458 -10.88 -3.91 -9.69
C MET A 458 -9.57 -4.64 -9.43
N ASN A 459 -8.99 -4.51 -8.22
CA ASN A 459 -7.71 -5.11 -7.85
C ASN A 459 -7.62 -5.36 -6.34
N ASN A 460 -6.59 -6.10 -5.90
CA ASN A 460 -6.21 -6.25 -4.50
C ASN A 460 -4.69 -6.18 -4.33
N PHE A 461 -4.24 -5.33 -3.41
CA PHE A 461 -2.83 -4.99 -3.16
C PHE A 461 -2.45 -4.91 -1.69
N LEU A 462 -3.37 -5.13 -0.73
CA LEU A 462 -3.02 -5.16 0.70
C LEU A 462 -2.16 -6.37 1.09
N ASP A 463 -1.88 -7.28 0.15
CA ASP A 463 -0.99 -8.42 0.34
C ASP A 463 0.48 -8.04 0.17
N GLY A 464 0.75 -6.88 -0.45
CA GLY A 464 2.10 -6.32 -0.62
C GLY A 464 2.39 -5.18 0.34
N ASP A 465 3.67 -4.92 0.56
CA ASP A 465 4.16 -3.88 1.46
C ASP A 465 3.87 -2.45 0.98
N LYS A 466 3.93 -2.21 -0.34
CA LYS A 466 3.80 -0.89 -0.97
C LYS A 466 2.48 -0.19 -0.65
N LEU A 467 1.37 -0.83 -1.02
CA LEU A 467 0.05 -0.28 -0.76
C LEU A 467 -0.35 -0.43 0.71
N SER A 468 0.14 -1.45 1.41
CA SER A 468 -0.04 -1.59 2.85
C SER A 468 0.53 -0.40 3.63
N ALA A 469 1.71 0.11 3.26
CA ALA A 469 2.30 1.30 3.87
C ALA A 469 1.40 2.53 3.75
N LEU A 470 0.81 2.73 2.57
CA LEU A 470 -0.12 3.84 2.34
C LEU A 470 -1.45 3.65 3.02
N PHE A 471 -2.08 2.48 2.84
CA PHE A 471 -3.41 2.19 3.36
C PHE A 471 -3.44 2.22 4.90
N TRP A 472 -2.61 1.40 5.54
CA TRP A 472 -2.55 1.33 6.99
C TRP A 472 -1.95 2.59 7.59
N GLY A 473 -0.92 3.16 6.94
CA GLY A 473 -0.30 4.42 7.37
C GLY A 473 -1.30 5.58 7.38
N PHE A 474 -2.07 5.79 6.30
CA PHE A 474 -3.05 6.88 6.23
C PHE A 474 -4.24 6.62 7.15
N THR A 475 -4.64 5.36 7.32
CA THR A 475 -5.65 4.97 8.31
C THR A 475 -5.17 5.29 9.74
N ALA A 476 -3.92 4.97 10.08
CA ALA A 476 -3.32 5.33 11.36
C ALA A 476 -3.18 6.85 11.55
N MET A 477 -2.88 7.60 10.49
CA MET A 477 -2.87 9.06 10.56
C MET A 477 -4.26 9.61 10.91
N ILE A 478 -5.33 9.10 10.30
CA ILE A 478 -6.71 9.50 10.63
C ILE A 478 -7.03 9.20 12.09
N VAL A 479 -6.71 8.00 12.57
CA VAL A 479 -6.93 7.60 13.97
C VAL A 479 -6.12 8.48 14.92
N ALA A 480 -4.84 8.72 14.63
CA ALA A 480 -3.99 9.60 15.43
C ALA A 480 -4.50 11.06 15.45
N LEU A 481 -5.08 11.54 14.35
CA LEU A 481 -5.72 12.86 14.31
C LEU A 481 -6.93 12.94 15.27
N ASP A 482 -7.78 11.92 15.31
CA ASP A 482 -8.94 11.88 16.22
C ASP A 482 -8.51 11.72 17.69
N VAL A 483 -7.50 10.89 17.95
CA VAL A 483 -7.07 10.56 19.31
C VAL A 483 -6.18 11.64 19.93
N TYR A 484 -5.18 12.15 19.19
CA TYR A 484 -4.15 13.04 19.75
C TYR A 484 -4.30 14.50 19.35
N HIS A 485 -4.94 14.80 18.21
CA HIS A 485 -4.99 16.16 17.66
C HIS A 485 -6.35 16.85 17.80
N THR A 486 -7.32 16.18 18.42
CA THR A 486 -8.64 16.75 18.76
C THR A 486 -9.05 16.54 20.23
N PRO A 487 -8.35 17.14 21.22
CA PRO A 487 -8.74 17.05 22.63
C PRO A 487 -10.18 17.52 22.90
N SER A 488 -10.65 18.51 22.12
CA SER A 488 -11.98 19.10 22.28
C SER A 488 -13.16 18.20 21.88
N LEU A 489 -12.90 17.03 21.29
CA LEU A 489 -13.95 16.05 20.96
C LEU A 489 -14.12 14.99 22.06
N LYS A 490 -13.23 14.97 23.07
CA LYS A 490 -13.27 14.02 24.21
C LYS A 490 -13.99 14.59 25.45
N THR A 491 -14.26 15.90 25.49
CA THR A 491 -14.96 16.59 26.60
C THR A 491 -16.48 16.67 26.40
N LYS A 492 -17.12 15.57 25.98
CA LYS A 492 -18.58 15.47 26.00
C LYS A 492 -19.04 14.17 26.63
#